data_AF-A0A935BCI3-F1
#
_entry.id   AF-A0A935BCI3-F1
#
_cell.length_a   1.000
_cell.length_b   1.000
_cell.length_c   1.000
_cell.angle_alpha   90.00
_cell.angle_beta   90.00
_cell.angle_gamma   90.00
#
_symmetry.space_group_name_H-M   'P 1'
#
loop_
_entity.id
_entity.type
_entity.pdbx_description
1 polymer ?
#
loop_
_entity_poly.entity_id
_entity_poly.type
_entity_poly.pdbx_seq_one_letter_code
_entity_poly.pdbx_strand_id
1 'polypeptide(L)'
;MLAVVFCAVFGASSVRAKEKAETFFLLWVVEPATIDREKFTVRKGDFVQKTRLLPVGLAEADEDIRLPNGGQLISGKGDQLLQLAGGGVYGIKPTSATVYCQAKAEVRTSKGLIGSSKYESRFCLIDFERDGSFDGAFPVIGCPYEIPLLGLKAPKQGALQHLDGSRYRTVPVAGTRNAPSVGIVYSGIAPLDGDPRFFTAFGSGTPIPLFGEKHTKAGDVSGQRVSFGGAAFTILNKSEKSIEVRNDRPIPSQPFVIVRNGAC
;
A
#
# COMPACT_ATOMS: atom_id res chain seq x y z
N MET A 1 -21.67 -45.88 59.67
CA MET A 1 -22.05 -44.57 59.09
C MET A 1 -21.09 -44.32 57.94
N LEU A 2 -21.52 -44.57 56.70
CA LEU A 2 -20.67 -44.59 55.50
C LEU A 2 -20.83 -43.25 54.77
N ALA A 3 -19.75 -42.50 54.57
CA ALA A 3 -19.76 -41.25 53.81
C ALA A 3 -19.28 -41.52 52.37
N VAL A 4 -20.16 -41.27 51.40
CA VAL A 4 -19.85 -41.37 49.96
C VAL A 4 -19.50 -39.96 49.48
N VAL A 5 -18.26 -39.76 49.04
CA VAL A 5 -17.78 -38.50 48.44
C VAL A 5 -17.97 -38.58 46.92
N PHE A 6 -18.87 -37.76 46.39
CA PHE A 6 -19.09 -37.60 44.95
C PHE A 6 -18.18 -36.48 44.42
N CYS A 7 -17.08 -36.84 43.72
CA CYS A 7 -16.30 -35.90 42.93
C CYS A 7 -17.05 -35.61 41.62
N ALA A 8 -17.78 -34.49 41.57
CA ALA A 8 -18.28 -33.96 40.31
C ALA A 8 -17.12 -33.33 39.53
N VAL A 9 -16.60 -34.07 38.55
CA VAL A 9 -15.68 -33.52 37.54
C VAL A 9 -16.51 -32.58 36.66
N PHE A 10 -16.46 -31.28 36.97
CA PHE A 10 -16.94 -30.26 36.06
C PHE A 10 -16.02 -30.22 34.84
N GLY A 11 -16.38 -31.00 33.82
CA GLY A 11 -15.80 -30.87 32.49
C GLY A 11 -16.12 -29.48 31.96
N ALA A 12 -15.19 -28.54 32.14
CA ALA A 12 -15.22 -27.26 31.46
C ALA A 12 -15.08 -27.54 29.96
N SER A 13 -16.22 -27.69 29.30
CA SER A 13 -16.29 -27.62 27.85
C SER A 13 -15.97 -26.18 27.50
N SER A 14 -14.67 -25.90 27.30
CA SER A 14 -14.21 -24.64 26.74
C SER A 14 -14.79 -24.56 25.33
N VAL A 15 -15.94 -23.92 25.20
CA VAL A 15 -16.46 -23.46 23.92
C VAL A 15 -15.40 -22.51 23.40
N ARG A 16 -14.51 -22.99 22.51
CA ARG A 16 -13.56 -22.14 21.79
C ARG A 16 -14.39 -21.07 21.10
N ALA A 17 -14.36 -19.85 21.64
CA ALA A 17 -14.96 -18.69 21.01
C ALA A 17 -14.43 -18.66 19.57
N LYS A 18 -15.33 -18.61 18.59
CA LYS A 18 -14.93 -18.54 17.18
C LYS A 18 -14.12 -17.27 16.99
N GLU A 19 -12.81 -17.43 16.89
CA GLU A 19 -11.88 -16.33 16.64
C GLU A 19 -12.30 -15.65 15.32
N LYS A 20 -12.62 -14.36 15.42
CA LYS A 20 -13.01 -13.56 14.25
C LYS A 20 -11.74 -13.31 13.46
N ALA A 21 -11.73 -13.78 12.20
CA ALA A 21 -10.62 -13.53 11.30
C ALA A 21 -10.34 -12.03 11.17
N GLU A 22 -9.08 -11.67 11.43
CA GLU A 22 -8.60 -10.29 11.39
C GLU A 22 -8.55 -9.76 9.95
N THR A 23 -8.66 -8.44 9.83
CA THR A 23 -8.51 -7.74 8.56
C THR A 23 -7.24 -6.90 8.64
N PHE A 24 -6.48 -6.96 7.56
CA PHE A 24 -5.21 -6.28 7.37
C PHE A 24 -5.31 -5.38 6.14
N PHE A 25 -4.57 -4.28 6.10
CA PHE A 25 -4.52 -3.42 4.94
C PHE A 25 -3.13 -2.83 4.78
N LEU A 26 -2.77 -2.53 3.55
CA LEU A 26 -1.51 -1.86 3.30
C LEU A 26 -1.68 -0.36 3.53
N LEU A 27 -0.98 0.14 4.55
CA LEU A 27 -0.92 1.54 4.89
C LEU A 27 0.40 2.13 4.42
N TRP A 28 0.32 3.24 3.70
CA TRP A 28 1.45 4.04 3.31
C TRP A 28 1.52 5.31 4.14
N VAL A 29 2.72 5.88 4.24
CA VAL A 29 2.97 7.20 4.80
C VAL A 29 3.65 8.03 3.71
N VAL A 30 3.15 9.22 3.49
CA VAL A 30 3.79 10.19 2.60
C VAL A 30 5.12 10.62 3.23
N GLU A 31 6.24 10.34 2.54
CA GLU A 31 7.56 10.87 2.87
C GLU A 31 7.66 12.27 2.23
N PRO A 32 7.67 13.37 3.00
CA PRO A 32 7.74 14.71 2.43
C PRO A 32 9.06 14.91 1.72
N ALA A 33 9.02 15.30 0.45
CA ALA A 33 10.21 15.70 -0.28
C ALA A 33 10.77 17.03 0.25
N THR A 34 12.10 17.17 0.23
CA THR A 34 12.75 18.47 0.31
C THR A 34 12.37 19.27 -0.93
N ILE A 35 11.81 20.47 -0.73
CA ILE A 35 11.46 21.35 -1.86
C ILE A 35 12.66 22.18 -2.26
N ASP A 36 12.92 22.16 -3.56
CA ASP A 36 13.65 23.22 -4.24
C ASP A 36 12.70 24.38 -4.58
N ARG A 37 13.13 25.61 -4.24
CA ARG A 37 12.39 26.85 -4.55
C ARG A 37 12.83 27.45 -5.89
N GLU A 38 13.65 26.76 -6.66
CA GLU A 38 13.91 27.10 -8.05
C GLU A 38 12.65 26.94 -8.91
N LYS A 39 12.65 27.69 -10.01
CA LYS A 39 11.58 27.67 -11.00
C LYS A 39 11.83 26.57 -12.03
N PHE A 40 10.79 25.87 -12.44
CA PHE A 40 10.89 24.83 -13.45
C PHE A 40 9.64 24.77 -14.33
N THR A 41 9.81 24.23 -15.54
CA THR A 41 8.70 24.07 -16.50
C THR A 41 8.07 22.69 -16.36
N VAL A 42 6.74 22.65 -16.33
CA VAL A 42 5.93 21.42 -16.24
C VAL A 42 5.04 21.32 -17.46
N ARG A 43 5.05 20.17 -18.15
CA ARG A 43 4.17 19.89 -19.29
C ARG A 43 2.98 19.05 -18.87
N LYS A 44 1.96 18.99 -19.73
CA LYS A 44 0.79 18.13 -19.49
C LYS A 44 1.24 16.69 -19.27
N GLY A 45 0.78 16.09 -18.17
CA GLY A 45 1.14 14.74 -17.73
C GLY A 45 2.31 14.69 -16.75
N ASP A 46 3.07 15.78 -16.59
CA ASP A 46 4.20 15.83 -15.67
C ASP A 46 3.75 16.12 -14.23
N PHE A 47 4.54 15.65 -13.27
CA PHE A 47 4.37 15.98 -11.86
C PHE A 47 4.86 17.41 -11.58
N VAL A 48 3.99 18.22 -10.97
CA VAL A 48 4.36 19.49 -10.32
C VAL A 48 5.09 19.20 -9.00
N GLN A 49 4.56 18.24 -8.24
CA GLN A 49 5.21 17.70 -7.05
C GLN A 49 5.04 16.18 -7.06
N LYS A 50 6.10 15.46 -6.71
CA LYS A 50 6.12 14.01 -6.59
C LYS A 50 6.84 13.64 -5.31
N THR A 51 6.30 12.68 -4.57
CA THR A 51 6.86 12.28 -3.29
C THR A 51 6.68 10.79 -3.08
N ARG A 52 7.61 10.17 -2.34
CA ARG A 52 7.60 8.72 -2.12
C ARG A 52 6.55 8.34 -1.07
N LEU A 53 6.00 7.15 -1.24
CA LEU A 53 5.16 6.50 -0.25
C LEU A 53 5.99 5.42 0.45
N LEU A 54 6.12 5.52 1.77
CA LEU A 54 6.82 4.55 2.59
C LEU A 54 5.81 3.62 3.27
N PRO A 55 6.09 2.31 3.39
CA PRO A 55 5.23 1.43 4.15
C PRO A 55 5.32 1.77 5.65
N VAL A 56 4.31 1.36 6.42
CA VAL A 56 4.36 1.48 7.89
C VAL A 56 5.42 0.58 8.54
N GLY A 57 5.85 -0.46 7.83
CA GLY A 57 6.94 -1.33 8.25
C GLY A 57 7.52 -2.10 7.08
N LEU A 58 8.79 -2.48 7.21
CA LEU A 58 9.56 -3.14 6.16
C LEU A 58 10.40 -4.25 6.78
N ALA A 59 10.36 -5.42 6.18
CA ALA A 59 11.23 -6.54 6.49
C ALA A 59 12.03 -6.96 5.26
N GLU A 60 13.14 -7.65 5.51
CA GLU A 60 13.89 -8.38 4.49
C GLU A 60 13.95 -9.86 4.89
N ALA A 61 13.73 -10.74 3.91
CA ALA A 61 13.93 -12.17 4.10
C ALA A 61 15.42 -12.45 4.35
N ASP A 62 15.77 -13.14 5.44
CA ASP A 62 17.18 -13.47 5.73
C ASP A 62 17.66 -14.71 4.97
N GLU A 63 16.71 -15.47 4.42
CA GLU A 63 16.89 -16.69 3.64
C GLU A 63 15.80 -16.84 2.56
N ASP A 64 15.93 -17.86 1.72
CA ASP A 64 14.90 -18.21 0.75
C ASP A 64 13.68 -18.79 1.47
N ILE A 65 12.52 -18.17 1.28
CA ILE A 65 11.25 -18.61 1.85
C ILE A 65 10.53 -19.47 0.82
N ARG A 66 10.31 -20.74 1.15
CA ARG A 66 9.67 -21.73 0.28
C ARG A 66 8.45 -22.33 0.95
N LEU A 67 7.48 -22.74 0.14
CA LEU A 67 6.41 -23.60 0.63
C LEU A 67 6.97 -24.97 1.08
N PRO A 68 6.25 -25.69 1.97
CA PRO A 68 6.68 -27.00 2.49
C PRO A 68 7.12 -27.99 1.43
N ASN A 69 7.95 -28.96 1.84
CA ASN A 69 8.50 -30.02 0.98
C ASN A 69 9.38 -29.50 -0.18
N GLY A 70 10.10 -28.39 0.04
CA GLY A 70 10.95 -27.78 -0.99
C GLY A 70 10.14 -27.20 -2.17
N GLY A 71 8.90 -26.81 -1.91
CA GLY A 71 7.95 -26.32 -2.91
C GLY A 71 8.33 -24.97 -3.53
N GLN A 72 7.31 -24.27 -4.04
CA GLN A 72 7.49 -22.97 -4.69
C GLN A 72 8.30 -22.01 -3.82
N LEU A 73 9.34 -21.39 -4.41
CA LEU A 73 9.99 -20.22 -3.84
C LEU A 73 8.98 -19.08 -3.80
N ILE A 74 8.63 -18.66 -2.59
CA ILE A 74 7.75 -17.53 -2.36
C ILE A 74 8.59 -16.25 -2.42
N SER A 75 9.66 -16.16 -1.65
CA SER A 75 10.49 -14.96 -1.52
C SER A 75 11.96 -15.37 -1.49
N GLY A 76 12.81 -14.70 -2.27
CA GLY A 76 14.24 -14.94 -2.22
C GLY A 76 14.90 -14.25 -1.04
N LYS A 77 16.08 -14.73 -0.63
CA LYS A 77 16.93 -14.04 0.35
C LYS A 77 17.16 -12.58 -0.06
N GLY A 78 16.94 -11.68 0.88
CA GLY A 78 17.09 -10.24 0.71
C GLY A 78 15.88 -9.55 0.09
N ASP A 79 14.84 -10.27 -0.35
CA ASP A 79 13.61 -9.64 -0.84
C ASP A 79 12.92 -8.82 0.26
N GLN A 80 12.33 -7.69 -0.15
CA GLN A 80 11.61 -6.79 0.75
C GLN A 80 10.15 -7.17 0.88
N LEU A 81 9.70 -7.19 2.12
CA LEU A 81 8.34 -7.52 2.53
C LEU A 81 7.71 -6.31 3.23
N LEU A 82 6.53 -5.91 2.79
CA LEU A 82 5.79 -4.75 3.29
C LEU A 82 4.87 -5.17 4.42
N GLN A 83 4.99 -4.54 5.59
CA GLN A 83 4.12 -4.81 6.72
C GLN A 83 2.70 -4.30 6.44
N LEU A 84 1.71 -5.10 6.79
CA LEU A 84 0.31 -4.68 6.79
C LEU A 84 -0.10 -4.14 8.17
N ALA A 85 -0.96 -3.12 8.16
CA ALA A 85 -1.61 -2.62 9.36
C ALA A 85 -2.88 -3.43 9.65
N GLY A 86 -3.16 -3.71 10.92
CA GLY A 86 -4.41 -4.34 11.35
C GLY A 86 -5.58 -3.39 11.40
N GLY A 87 -6.79 -3.94 11.32
CA GLY A 87 -8.04 -3.20 11.48
C GLY A 87 -8.71 -2.93 10.14
N GLY A 88 -9.20 -1.70 9.96
CA GLY A 88 -9.88 -1.28 8.74
C GLY A 88 -9.47 0.12 8.31
N VAL A 89 -9.96 0.53 7.14
CA VAL A 89 -9.67 1.84 6.53
C VAL A 89 -9.94 3.01 7.49
N TYR A 90 -10.94 2.88 8.36
CA TYR A 90 -11.36 3.91 9.31
C TYR A 90 -10.72 3.79 10.70
N GLY A 91 -9.80 2.85 10.91
CA GLY A 91 -9.13 2.68 12.20
C GLY A 91 -8.17 1.51 12.22
N ILE A 92 -6.90 1.81 12.51
CA ILE A 92 -5.87 0.82 12.80
C ILE A 92 -6.21 0.16 14.14
N LYS A 93 -6.13 -1.16 14.21
CA LYS A 93 -6.31 -1.93 15.44
C LYS A 93 -5.03 -2.70 15.76
N PRO A 94 -4.72 -2.94 17.04
CA PRO A 94 -3.74 -3.94 17.43
C PRO A 94 -4.11 -5.28 16.77
N THR A 95 -3.13 -5.93 16.15
CA THR A 95 -3.28 -7.25 15.54
C THR A 95 -2.86 -8.34 16.52
N SER A 96 -3.32 -9.57 16.33
CA SER A 96 -2.75 -10.72 17.04
C SER A 96 -1.41 -11.16 16.43
N ALA A 97 -1.20 -10.93 15.13
CA ALA A 97 0.00 -11.33 14.40
C ALA A 97 0.64 -10.18 13.62
N THR A 98 1.90 -10.32 13.25
CA THR A 98 2.55 -9.45 12.27
C THR A 98 2.41 -10.08 10.90
N VAL A 99 1.93 -9.31 9.91
CA VAL A 99 1.74 -9.80 8.54
C VAL A 99 2.57 -8.94 7.60
N TYR A 100 3.38 -9.60 6.77
CA TYR A 100 4.14 -8.96 5.71
C TYR A 100 3.76 -9.54 4.35
N CYS A 101 3.69 -8.72 3.30
CA CYS A 101 3.46 -9.20 1.94
C CYS A 101 4.63 -8.85 1.04
N GLN A 102 4.85 -9.64 0.00
CA GLN A 102 5.85 -9.33 -1.02
C GLN A 102 5.63 -7.94 -1.61
N ALA A 103 6.70 -7.14 -1.69
CA ALA A 103 6.61 -5.81 -2.32
C ALA A 103 6.31 -5.91 -3.82
N LYS A 104 6.85 -6.93 -4.49
CA LYS A 104 6.63 -7.19 -5.92
C LYS A 104 5.50 -8.20 -6.10
N ALA A 105 4.60 -7.93 -7.04
CA ALA A 105 3.64 -8.91 -7.51
C ALA A 105 4.22 -9.76 -8.64
N GLU A 106 3.76 -11.00 -8.69
CA GLU A 106 3.89 -11.85 -9.87
C GLU A 106 2.65 -11.68 -10.75
N VAL A 107 2.84 -11.35 -12.02
CA VAL A 107 1.74 -11.35 -12.98
C VAL A 107 1.46 -12.79 -13.38
N ARG A 108 0.27 -13.29 -13.04
CA ARG A 108 -0.21 -14.62 -13.39
C ARG A 108 -1.32 -14.53 -14.42
N THR A 109 -1.51 -15.60 -15.18
CA THR A 109 -2.59 -15.71 -16.17
C THR A 109 -3.51 -16.85 -15.75
N SER A 110 -4.78 -16.56 -15.50
CA SER A 110 -5.82 -17.58 -15.35
C SER A 110 -6.47 -17.85 -16.71
N LYS A 111 -6.59 -19.14 -17.07
CA LYS A 111 -7.41 -19.58 -18.21
C LYS A 111 -8.83 -19.81 -17.71
N GLY A 112 -9.79 -19.01 -18.17
CA GLY A 112 -11.21 -19.20 -17.92
C GLY A 112 -11.91 -19.81 -19.14
N LEU A 113 -13.21 -20.10 -19.01
CA LEU A 113 -14.04 -20.57 -20.13
C LEU A 113 -14.15 -19.53 -21.26
N ILE A 114 -14.00 -18.24 -20.95
CA ILE A 114 -14.12 -17.12 -21.90
C ILE A 114 -12.79 -16.34 -21.93
N GLY A 115 -11.73 -17.02 -22.35
CA GLY A 115 -10.41 -16.40 -22.54
C GLY A 115 -9.51 -16.41 -21.30
N SER A 116 -8.37 -15.71 -21.44
CA SER A 116 -7.35 -15.62 -20.40
C SER A 116 -7.38 -14.25 -19.73
N SER A 117 -7.43 -14.23 -18.40
CA SER A 117 -7.31 -13.00 -17.62
C SER A 117 -5.95 -12.96 -16.90
N LYS A 118 -5.33 -11.77 -16.89
CA LYS A 118 -4.11 -11.53 -16.10
C LYS A 118 -4.50 -10.97 -14.74
N TYR A 119 -3.86 -11.48 -13.69
CA TYR A 119 -4.00 -10.98 -12.33
C TYR A 119 -2.63 -10.88 -11.66
N GLU A 120 -2.50 -10.00 -10.68
CA GLU A 120 -1.31 -9.96 -9.83
C GLU A 120 -1.50 -10.93 -8.67
N SER A 121 -0.46 -11.68 -8.33
CA SER A 121 -0.43 -12.50 -7.12
C SER A 121 0.76 -12.09 -6.27
N ARG A 122 0.54 -11.99 -4.96
CA ARG A 122 1.56 -11.78 -3.93
C ARG A 122 1.32 -12.81 -2.85
N PHE A 123 2.36 -13.31 -2.21
CA PHE A 123 2.20 -13.99 -0.93
C PHE A 123 2.30 -13.01 0.21
N CYS A 124 1.50 -13.29 1.23
CA CYS A 124 1.63 -12.69 2.55
C CYS A 124 2.05 -13.77 3.54
N LEU A 125 2.92 -13.38 4.45
CA LEU A 125 3.63 -14.19 5.43
C LEU A 125 3.20 -13.69 6.81
N ILE A 126 2.93 -14.62 7.72
CA ILE A 126 2.41 -14.33 9.06
C ILE A 126 3.42 -14.80 10.11
N ASP A 127 3.69 -13.94 11.07
CA ASP A 127 4.44 -14.19 12.29
C ASP A 127 3.49 -13.94 13.47
N PHE A 128 2.92 -15.02 14.02
CA PHE A 128 1.98 -14.99 15.15
C PHE A 128 2.67 -14.67 16.46
N GLU A 129 3.88 -15.19 16.67
CA GLU A 129 4.62 -15.07 17.93
C GLU A 129 5.43 -13.77 18.02
N ARG A 130 5.62 -13.09 16.87
CA ARG A 130 6.42 -11.87 16.70
C ARG A 130 7.89 -12.09 17.03
N ASP A 131 8.40 -13.26 16.71
CA ASP A 131 9.75 -13.70 17.08
C ASP A 131 10.78 -13.53 15.94
N GLY A 132 10.34 -13.01 14.78
CA GLY A 132 11.18 -12.86 13.60
C GLY A 132 11.17 -14.08 12.67
N SER A 133 10.26 -15.03 12.89
CA SER A 133 10.04 -16.21 12.05
C SER A 133 8.62 -16.21 11.51
N PHE A 134 8.44 -16.68 10.28
CA PHE A 134 7.11 -16.84 9.69
C PHE A 134 6.57 -18.24 9.99
N ASP A 135 5.34 -18.29 10.53
CA ASP A 135 4.60 -19.52 10.82
C ASP A 135 3.82 -20.03 9.62
N GLY A 136 3.47 -19.13 8.69
CA GLY A 136 2.65 -19.48 7.55
C GLY A 136 2.59 -18.44 6.44
N ALA A 137 2.14 -18.91 5.28
CA ALA A 137 1.93 -18.11 4.08
C ALA A 137 0.50 -18.25 3.57
N PHE A 138 0.03 -17.22 2.87
CA PHE A 138 -1.19 -17.27 2.09
C PHE A 138 -1.09 -16.39 0.84
N PRO A 139 -1.62 -16.84 -0.31
CA PRO A 139 -1.63 -16.05 -1.52
C PRO A 139 -2.71 -14.96 -1.43
N VAL A 140 -2.41 -13.84 -2.05
CA VAL A 140 -3.29 -12.71 -2.23
C VAL A 140 -3.35 -12.39 -3.72
N ILE A 141 -4.56 -12.25 -4.24
CA ILE A 141 -4.82 -11.91 -5.63
C ILE A 141 -5.18 -10.43 -5.70
N GLY A 142 -4.43 -9.70 -6.53
CA GLY A 142 -4.58 -8.28 -6.80
C GLY A 142 -4.98 -8.01 -8.24
N CYS A 143 -5.47 -6.80 -8.45
CA CYS A 143 -5.66 -6.26 -9.79
C CYS A 143 -4.31 -6.00 -10.47
N PRO A 144 -4.27 -5.99 -11.81
CA PRO A 144 -3.06 -5.78 -12.61
C PRO A 144 -2.59 -4.32 -12.66
N TYR A 145 -2.79 -3.57 -11.58
CA TYR A 145 -2.29 -2.22 -11.42
C TYR A 145 -1.33 -2.27 -10.25
N GLU A 146 -0.17 -1.61 -10.35
CA GLU A 146 0.90 -1.56 -9.31
C GLU A 146 0.43 -1.07 -7.92
N ILE A 147 -0.87 -0.85 -7.75
CA ILE A 147 -1.60 -0.51 -6.55
C ILE A 147 -1.69 -1.76 -5.66
N PRO A 148 -0.90 -1.82 -4.59
CA PRO A 148 -0.90 -2.99 -3.72
C PRO A 148 -2.15 -2.98 -2.84
N LEU A 149 -2.76 -4.17 -2.72
CA LEU A 149 -4.13 -4.44 -2.28
C LEU A 149 -4.59 -3.79 -0.98
N LEU A 150 -5.90 -3.50 -0.94
CA LEU A 150 -6.60 -3.08 0.28
C LEU A 150 -7.50 -4.15 0.86
N GLY A 151 -7.39 -4.39 2.17
CA GLY A 151 -8.36 -5.16 2.95
C GLY A 151 -8.25 -6.67 2.76
N LEU A 152 -7.23 -7.27 3.36
CA LEU A 152 -6.98 -8.70 3.38
C LEU A 152 -7.52 -9.29 4.66
N LYS A 153 -8.51 -10.17 4.53
CA LYS A 153 -8.91 -11.02 5.63
C LYS A 153 -7.91 -12.16 5.72
N ALA A 154 -7.13 -12.21 6.80
CA ALA A 154 -6.22 -13.33 6.98
C ALA A 154 -7.04 -14.64 7.04
N PRO A 155 -6.59 -15.70 6.35
CA PRO A 155 -7.18 -17.02 6.53
C PRO A 155 -7.12 -17.43 8.00
N LYS A 156 -8.05 -18.28 8.43
CA LYS A 156 -7.92 -18.93 9.73
C LYS A 156 -6.63 -19.76 9.76
N GLN A 157 -6.02 -19.92 10.93
CA GLN A 157 -4.74 -20.62 11.10
C GLN A 157 -4.68 -21.97 10.35
N GLY A 158 -5.73 -22.79 10.40
CA GLY A 158 -5.78 -24.09 9.70
C GLY A 158 -5.87 -24.04 8.17
N ALA A 159 -6.04 -22.86 7.57
CA ALA A 159 -6.03 -22.65 6.11
C ALA A 159 -4.74 -21.99 5.61
N LEU A 160 -3.80 -21.68 6.51
CA LEU A 160 -2.48 -21.17 6.16
C LEU A 160 -1.62 -22.33 5.64
N GLN A 161 -0.75 -22.02 4.69
CA GLN A 161 0.31 -22.93 4.30
C GLN A 161 1.42 -22.77 5.33
N HIS A 162 1.66 -23.80 6.15
CA HIS A 162 2.69 -23.73 7.19
C HIS A 162 4.07 -23.48 6.57
N LEU A 163 4.94 -22.77 7.27
CA LEU A 163 6.32 -22.56 6.87
C LEU A 163 7.24 -23.13 7.95
N ASP A 164 8.29 -23.82 7.53
CA ASP A 164 9.27 -24.39 8.46
C ASP A 164 10.32 -23.30 8.80
N GLY A 165 10.00 -22.44 9.77
CA GLY A 165 10.97 -21.57 10.44
C GLY A 165 11.66 -20.52 9.56
N SER A 166 10.99 -20.01 8.54
CA SER A 166 11.54 -19.00 7.62
C SER A 166 11.76 -17.65 8.32
N ARG A 167 13.00 -17.16 8.38
CA ARG A 167 13.36 -15.97 9.16
C ARG A 167 13.37 -14.67 8.36
N TYR A 168 13.12 -13.57 9.06
CA TYR A 168 13.25 -12.22 8.53
C TYR A 168 13.90 -11.29 9.54
N ARG A 169 14.40 -10.16 9.03
CA ARG A 169 14.81 -9.02 9.84
C ARG A 169 14.01 -7.79 9.48
N THR A 170 13.66 -7.00 10.48
CA THR A 170 13.10 -5.68 10.26
C THR A 170 14.18 -4.74 9.75
N VAL A 171 13.87 -3.91 8.76
CA VAL A 171 14.78 -2.90 8.20
C VAL A 171 14.12 -1.52 8.19
N PRO A 172 14.90 -0.41 8.17
CA PRO A 172 14.33 0.92 8.11
C PRO A 172 13.46 1.15 6.86
N VAL A 173 12.26 1.70 7.03
CA VAL A 173 11.32 1.96 5.92
C VAL A 173 11.86 2.93 4.87
N ALA A 174 12.79 3.82 5.25
CA ALA A 174 13.49 4.69 4.29
C ALA A 174 14.26 3.88 3.22
N GLY A 175 14.64 2.64 3.54
CA GLY A 175 15.29 1.69 2.64
C GLY A 175 14.36 0.96 1.66
N THR A 176 13.06 1.27 1.59
CA THR A 176 12.13 0.63 0.63
C THR A 176 12.60 0.84 -0.82
N ARG A 177 12.89 -0.29 -1.48
CA ARG A 177 13.22 -0.37 -2.90
C ARG A 177 11.93 -0.36 -3.72
N ASN A 178 11.90 0.44 -4.78
CA ASN A 178 10.72 0.59 -5.66
C ASN A 178 9.47 1.09 -4.93
N ALA A 179 9.66 1.98 -3.96
CA ALA A 179 8.55 2.66 -3.29
C ALA A 179 7.63 3.34 -4.32
N PRO A 180 6.30 3.16 -4.24
CA PRO A 180 5.39 3.90 -5.09
C PRO A 180 5.49 5.39 -4.77
N SER A 181 4.97 6.22 -5.67
CA SER A 181 4.91 7.67 -5.46
C SER A 181 3.49 8.17 -5.55
N VAL A 182 3.24 9.27 -4.85
CA VAL A 182 2.04 10.10 -5.00
C VAL A 182 2.47 11.50 -5.36
N GLY A 183 1.63 12.21 -6.11
CA GLY A 183 1.96 13.57 -6.51
C GLY A 183 0.81 14.33 -7.12
N ILE A 184 1.10 15.58 -7.44
CA ILE A 184 0.20 16.51 -8.14
C ILE A 184 0.67 16.57 -9.58
N VAL A 185 -0.21 16.22 -10.51
CA VAL A 185 0.07 16.21 -11.96
C VAL A 185 -0.62 17.37 -12.63
N TYR A 186 0.06 17.98 -13.60
CA TYR A 186 -0.52 19.00 -14.45
C TYR A 186 -1.32 18.35 -15.60
N SER A 187 -2.62 18.59 -15.64
CA SER A 187 -3.57 18.02 -16.62
C SER A 187 -3.64 18.82 -17.93
N GLY A 188 -3.04 20.02 -17.94
CA GLY A 188 -3.07 20.95 -19.07
C GLY A 188 -3.92 22.18 -18.77
N ILE A 189 -4.17 22.97 -19.82
CA ILE A 189 -5.05 24.14 -19.80
C ILE A 189 -6.43 23.71 -20.28
N ALA A 190 -7.47 24.08 -19.54
CA ALA A 190 -8.84 23.86 -19.96
C ALA A 190 -9.19 24.79 -21.14
N PRO A 191 -9.70 24.26 -22.28
CA PRO A 191 -9.91 25.08 -23.48
C PRO A 191 -10.93 26.21 -23.34
N LEU A 192 -11.88 26.08 -22.40
CA LEU A 192 -13.01 27.01 -22.26
C LEU A 192 -12.66 28.26 -21.46
N ASP A 193 -11.83 28.14 -20.43
CA ASP A 193 -11.52 29.22 -19.48
C ASP A 193 -10.03 29.57 -19.43
N GLY A 194 -9.16 28.82 -20.10
CA GLY A 194 -7.72 29.04 -20.05
C GLY A 194 -7.09 28.66 -18.70
N ASP A 195 -7.83 28.00 -17.83
CA ASP A 195 -7.37 27.68 -16.49
C ASP A 195 -6.48 26.42 -16.49
N PRO A 196 -5.31 26.45 -15.84
CA PRO A 196 -4.54 25.24 -15.59
C PRO A 196 -5.32 24.29 -14.67
N ARG A 197 -5.17 22.99 -14.93
CA ARG A 197 -5.84 21.91 -14.21
C ARG A 197 -4.84 20.95 -13.58
N PHE A 198 -5.20 20.42 -12.41
CA PHE A 198 -4.33 19.53 -11.64
C PHE A 198 -5.11 18.37 -11.04
N PHE A 199 -4.49 17.20 -10.89
CA PHE A 199 -5.09 16.08 -10.16
C PHE A 199 -4.04 15.37 -9.30
N THR A 200 -4.51 14.63 -8.30
CA THR A 200 -3.64 13.70 -7.55
C THR A 200 -3.45 12.43 -8.35
N ALA A 201 -2.21 11.99 -8.48
CA ALA A 201 -1.86 10.76 -9.17
C ALA A 201 -0.96 9.87 -8.32
N PHE A 202 -1.04 8.58 -8.57
CA PHE A 202 -0.18 7.54 -8.02
C PHE A 202 0.60 6.85 -9.12
N GLY A 203 1.81 6.43 -8.81
CA GLY A 203 2.60 5.57 -9.69
C GLY A 203 4.09 5.88 -9.63
N SER A 204 4.88 4.86 -9.95
CA SER A 204 6.34 4.96 -10.05
C SER A 204 6.77 5.60 -11.38
N GLY A 205 6.02 5.34 -12.47
CA GLY A 205 6.21 5.88 -13.82
C GLY A 205 5.02 6.72 -14.31
N THR A 206 4.17 6.14 -15.17
CA THR A 206 2.97 6.80 -15.73
C THR A 206 1.98 7.14 -14.61
N PRO A 207 1.60 8.41 -14.43
CA PRO A 207 0.67 8.79 -13.36
C PRO A 207 -0.72 8.17 -13.57
N ILE A 208 -1.21 7.44 -12.56
CA ILE A 208 -2.56 6.90 -12.49
C ILE A 208 -3.42 7.89 -11.68
N PRO A 209 -4.46 8.50 -12.25
CA PRO A 209 -5.30 9.46 -11.53
C PRO A 209 -6.06 8.81 -10.36
N LEU A 210 -6.07 9.46 -9.19
CA LEU A 210 -6.64 8.96 -7.94
C LEU A 210 -7.92 9.69 -7.50
N PHE A 211 -8.70 10.24 -8.43
CA PHE A 211 -9.89 11.07 -8.21
C PHE A 211 -9.65 12.59 -8.05
N GLY A 212 -10.61 13.36 -8.56
CA GLY A 212 -10.75 14.79 -8.38
C GLY A 212 -9.76 15.61 -9.20
N GLU A 213 -10.26 16.25 -10.26
CA GLU A 213 -9.53 17.35 -10.89
C GLU A 213 -9.77 18.61 -10.05
N LYS A 214 -8.70 19.29 -9.65
CA LYS A 214 -8.77 20.61 -9.05
C LYS A 214 -8.61 21.65 -10.12
N HIS A 215 -9.59 22.54 -10.12
CA HIS A 215 -9.65 23.70 -10.98
C HIS A 215 -9.04 24.86 -10.21
N THR A 216 -7.98 25.45 -10.74
CA THR A 216 -7.55 26.76 -10.27
C THR A 216 -8.30 27.77 -11.10
N LYS A 217 -9.18 28.58 -10.48
CA LYS A 217 -9.73 29.79 -11.11
C LYS A 217 -8.55 30.73 -11.33
N ALA A 218 -7.95 30.62 -12.48
CA ALA A 218 -6.63 31.10 -12.78
C ALA A 218 -6.66 31.51 -14.24
N GLY A 219 -7.42 32.56 -14.54
CA GLY A 219 -7.13 33.38 -15.71
C GLY A 219 -5.68 33.86 -15.69
N ASP A 220 -5.25 34.70 -16.64
CA ASP A 220 -3.83 35.06 -16.93
C ASP A 220 -2.95 35.64 -15.78
N VAL A 221 -3.37 35.57 -14.52
CA VAL A 221 -2.64 36.09 -13.37
C VAL A 221 -1.40 35.24 -13.05
N SER A 222 -0.24 35.75 -13.47
CA SER A 222 1.09 35.32 -13.01
C SER A 222 1.23 35.52 -11.49
N GLY A 223 1.97 34.63 -10.82
CA GLY A 223 2.25 34.71 -9.38
C GLY A 223 1.18 34.11 -8.48
N GLN A 224 0.21 33.39 -9.04
CA GLN A 224 -0.86 32.78 -8.26
C GLN A 224 -0.35 31.55 -7.49
N ARG A 225 -0.53 31.60 -6.16
CA ARG A 225 -0.29 30.46 -5.27
C ARG A 225 -1.46 29.47 -5.34
N VAL A 226 -1.15 28.23 -5.67
CA VAL A 226 -2.06 27.08 -5.66
C VAL A 226 -1.76 26.24 -4.43
N SER A 227 -2.80 25.84 -3.70
CA SER A 227 -2.71 24.90 -2.58
C SER A 227 -3.49 23.64 -2.92
N PHE A 228 -2.92 22.45 -2.70
CA PHE A 228 -3.56 21.17 -3.00
C PHE A 228 -3.18 20.14 -1.94
N GLY A 229 -4.16 19.64 -1.18
CA GLY A 229 -3.91 18.57 -0.19
C GLY A 229 -2.84 18.92 0.85
N GLY A 230 -2.74 20.20 1.24
CA GLY A 230 -1.71 20.71 2.15
C GLY A 230 -0.39 21.13 1.47
N ALA A 231 -0.10 20.66 0.27
CA ALA A 231 1.00 21.13 -0.56
C ALA A 231 0.70 22.51 -1.16
N ALA A 232 1.74 23.25 -1.57
CA ALA A 232 1.57 24.50 -2.30
C ALA A 232 2.68 24.77 -3.31
N PHE A 233 2.31 25.42 -4.40
CA PHE A 233 3.20 25.88 -5.46
C PHE A 233 2.66 27.18 -6.08
N THR A 234 3.51 27.98 -6.69
CA THR A 234 3.14 29.21 -7.38
C THR A 234 3.30 29.03 -8.88
N ILE A 235 2.29 29.40 -9.66
CA ILE A 235 2.38 29.45 -11.14
C ILE A 235 2.98 30.81 -11.51
N LEU A 236 4.18 30.79 -12.07
CA LEU A 236 4.92 31.99 -12.45
C LEU A 236 4.57 32.43 -13.87
N ASN A 237 4.45 31.48 -14.79
CA ASN A 237 4.11 31.76 -16.18
C ASN A 237 3.29 30.62 -16.78
N LYS A 238 2.56 30.90 -17.87
CA LYS A 238 1.73 29.95 -18.60
C LYS A 238 2.02 30.06 -20.09
N SER A 239 1.98 28.92 -20.76
CA SER A 239 1.93 28.82 -22.21
C SER A 239 0.87 27.80 -22.60
N GLU A 240 0.52 27.71 -23.88
CA GLU A 240 -0.49 26.75 -24.37
C GLU A 240 -0.21 25.29 -23.95
N LYS A 241 1.05 24.92 -23.74
CA LYS A 241 1.47 23.52 -23.53
C LYS A 241 2.14 23.26 -22.19
N SER A 242 2.51 24.30 -21.44
CA SER A 242 3.27 24.17 -20.21
C SER A 242 3.01 25.32 -19.24
N ILE A 243 3.42 25.12 -18.00
CA ILE A 243 3.46 26.15 -16.97
C ILE A 243 4.87 26.23 -16.40
N GLU A 244 5.31 27.43 -16.01
CA GLU A 244 6.49 27.62 -15.17
C GLU A 244 6.00 27.74 -13.72
N VAL A 245 6.57 26.93 -12.84
CA VAL A 245 6.13 26.84 -11.44
C VAL A 245 7.30 26.95 -10.49
N ARG A 246 7.00 27.36 -9.25
CA ARG A 246 7.89 27.26 -8.10
C ARG A 246 7.18 26.49 -7.00
N ASN A 247 7.84 25.49 -6.43
CA ASN A 247 7.30 24.77 -5.28
C ASN A 247 7.48 25.59 -4.00
N ASP A 248 6.40 25.78 -3.22
CA ASP A 248 6.41 26.63 -2.01
C ASP A 248 6.28 25.81 -0.71
N ARG A 249 5.58 24.67 -0.75
CA ARG A 249 5.34 23.79 0.40
C ARG A 249 5.15 22.34 -0.05
N PRO A 250 5.81 21.34 0.58
CA PRO A 250 5.75 19.96 0.13
C PRO A 250 4.40 19.35 0.45
N ILE A 251 4.11 18.23 -0.20
CA ILE A 251 3.04 17.35 0.24
C ILE A 251 3.35 16.94 1.69
N PRO A 252 2.43 17.22 2.64
CA PRO A 252 2.69 16.96 4.05
C PRO A 252 2.78 15.47 4.33
N SER A 253 3.49 15.10 5.40
CA SER A 253 3.50 13.72 5.86
C SER A 253 2.12 13.39 6.41
N GLN A 254 1.49 12.36 5.85
CA GLN A 254 0.19 11.89 6.28
C GLN A 254 0.00 10.41 5.90
N PRO A 255 -0.85 9.68 6.63
CA PRO A 255 -1.30 8.36 6.21
C PRO A 255 -1.94 8.41 4.82
N PHE A 256 -1.66 7.40 4.01
CA PHE A 256 -2.14 7.29 2.64
C PHE A 256 -2.60 5.86 2.35
N VAL A 257 -3.82 5.73 1.84
CA VAL A 257 -4.51 4.46 1.61
C VAL A 257 -5.23 4.55 0.27
N ILE A 258 -5.10 3.54 -0.59
CA ILE A 258 -5.79 3.49 -1.88
C ILE A 258 -7.01 2.59 -1.76
N VAL A 259 -8.17 3.18 -1.48
CA VAL A 259 -9.42 2.43 -1.37
C VAL A 259 -9.99 2.19 -2.75
N ARG A 260 -10.23 0.93 -3.08
CA ARG A 260 -10.93 0.56 -4.29
C ARG A 260 -12.41 0.33 -4.02
N ASN A 261 -13.25 0.98 -4.81
CA ASN A 261 -14.70 0.78 -4.82
C ASN A 261 -15.09 -0.03 -6.07
N GLY A 262 -14.90 -1.35 -6.08
CA GLY A 262 -15.33 -2.22 -7.20
C GLY A 262 -14.52 -3.50 -7.41
N ALA A 263 -15.03 -4.42 -8.24
CA ALA A 263 -14.42 -5.71 -8.58
C ALA A 263 -13.28 -5.57 -9.60
N CYS A 264 -12.26 -6.44 -9.50
CA CYS A 264 -11.32 -6.71 -10.59
C CYS A 264 -12.11 -7.53 -11.63
#